data_AF-A0A5U1T5C5-F1
#
_entry.id   AF-A0A5U1T5C5-F1
#
_cell.length_a   1.000
_cell.length_b   1.000
_cell.length_c   1.000
_cell.angle_alpha   90.00
_cell.angle_beta   90.00
_cell.angle_gamma   90.00
#
_symmetry.space_group_name_H-M   'P 1'
#
loop_
_entity.id
_entity.type
_entity.pdbx_description
1 polymer ?
#
loop_
_entity_poly.entity_id
_entity_poly.type
_entity_poly.pdbx_seq_one_letter_code
_entity_poly.pdbx_strand_id
1 'polypeptide(L)'
;MTALNKQAIDFSQPLETESGEPVKYICHDVIEYKCARVCVDIATGVVYSSPYVGLKIRNKEANPRAKLREQIESAADAYCQFDNGLISDMKCGDLSHEYLLFVKEPKNVLALLDELEAAENRMAELEARTVTLPADRSAESEVSDYDGTEFYRAGWNARGKADRDALAAAGIGVKGE
;
A
#
# COMPACT_ATOMS: atom_id res chain seq x y z
N MET A 1 1.14 -3.01 29.58
CA MET A 1 2.36 -3.75 29.18
C MET A 1 1.92 -5.03 28.51
N THR A 2 1.60 -4.97 27.22
CA THR A 2 1.13 -6.13 26.45
C THR A 2 2.34 -7.03 26.19
N ALA A 3 2.31 -8.25 26.71
CA ALA A 3 3.34 -9.24 26.46
C ALA A 3 3.44 -9.47 24.95
N LEU A 4 4.54 -9.00 24.34
CA LEU A 4 4.95 -9.42 23.00
C LEU A 4 5.10 -10.94 23.08
N ASN A 5 4.13 -11.63 22.50
CA ASN A 5 4.16 -13.06 22.26
C ASN A 5 5.36 -13.30 21.32
N LYS A 6 6.56 -13.51 21.88
CA LYS A 6 7.77 -13.80 21.11
C LYS A 6 7.64 -15.22 20.58
N GLN A 7 6.88 -15.36 19.48
CA GLN A 7 7.00 -16.54 18.64
C GLN A 7 8.39 -16.52 18.01
N ALA A 8 9.06 -17.66 18.05
CA ALA A 8 10.32 -17.86 17.36
C ALA A 8 10.15 -17.56 15.85
N ILE A 9 11.20 -17.09 15.19
CA ILE A 9 11.16 -16.83 13.75
C ILE A 9 10.89 -18.14 13.02
N ASP A 10 9.87 -18.13 12.16
CA ASP A 10 9.61 -19.20 11.21
C ASP A 10 10.27 -18.88 9.86
N PHE A 11 11.42 -19.51 9.55
CA PHE A 11 12.12 -19.30 8.27
C PHE A 11 11.36 -19.82 7.04
N SER A 12 10.27 -20.56 7.22
CA SER A 12 9.42 -20.98 6.10
C SER A 12 8.55 -19.83 5.56
N GLN A 13 8.37 -18.77 6.35
CA GLN A 13 7.61 -17.59 5.95
C GLN A 13 8.52 -16.44 5.51
N PRO A 14 8.00 -15.50 4.69
CA PRO A 14 8.75 -14.31 4.32
C PRO A 14 9.20 -13.53 5.56
N LEU A 15 10.40 -12.95 5.51
CA LEU A 15 11.03 -12.24 6.62
C LEU A 15 11.18 -10.76 6.30
N GLU A 16 11.10 -9.92 7.32
CA GLU A 16 11.34 -8.49 7.23
C GLU A 16 12.01 -7.94 8.48
N THR A 17 12.61 -6.75 8.37
CA THR A 17 13.10 -5.98 9.51
C THR A 17 11.94 -5.35 10.30
N GLU A 18 12.21 -4.82 11.50
CA GLU A 18 11.24 -3.98 12.22
C GLU A 18 10.77 -2.75 11.40
N SER A 19 11.56 -2.28 10.45
CA SER A 19 11.20 -1.19 9.53
C SER A 19 10.44 -1.66 8.28
N GLY A 20 10.10 -2.95 8.18
CA GLY A 20 9.38 -3.53 7.04
C GLY A 20 10.23 -3.76 5.79
N GLU A 21 11.56 -3.71 5.90
CA GLU A 21 12.42 -3.99 4.76
C GLU A 21 12.55 -5.51 4.56
N PRO A 22 12.43 -6.03 3.32
CA PRO A 22 12.44 -7.46 3.06
C PRO A 22 13.82 -8.08 3.34
N VAL A 23 13.80 -9.30 3.87
CA VAL A 23 14.99 -10.09 4.17
C VAL A 23 14.90 -11.44 3.47
N LYS A 24 15.99 -11.86 2.85
CA LYS A 24 16.06 -13.13 2.14
C LYS A 24 16.61 -14.22 3.04
N TYR A 25 15.85 -15.28 3.26
CA TYR A 25 16.36 -16.47 3.92
C TYR A 25 17.33 -17.24 3.00
N ILE A 26 18.44 -17.73 3.56
CA ILE A 26 19.41 -18.56 2.84
C ILE A 26 19.37 -19.99 3.37
N CYS A 27 19.77 -20.20 4.63
CA CYS A 27 19.78 -21.51 5.26
C CYS A 27 20.01 -21.40 6.76
N HIS A 28 19.46 -22.34 7.54
CA HIS A 28 19.61 -22.43 8.99
C HIS A 28 19.28 -21.10 9.70
N ASP A 29 20.28 -20.40 10.20
CA ASP A 29 20.20 -19.09 10.86
C ASP A 29 20.78 -17.96 10.00
N VAL A 30 21.14 -18.23 8.75
CA VAL A 30 21.75 -17.26 7.83
C VAL A 30 20.70 -16.63 6.92
N ILE A 31 20.69 -15.30 6.90
CA ILE A 31 19.87 -14.46 6.04
C ILE A 31 20.75 -13.52 5.21
N GLU A 32 20.21 -13.01 4.11
CA GLU A 32 20.83 -12.00 3.27
C GLU A 32 20.01 -10.71 3.33
N TYR A 33 20.67 -9.62 3.72
CA TYR A 33 20.08 -8.29 3.85
C TYR A 33 21.05 -7.24 3.32
N LYS A 34 20.58 -6.40 2.39
CA LYS A 34 21.39 -5.36 1.69
C LYS A 34 22.76 -5.88 1.21
N CYS A 35 22.77 -7.08 0.64
CA CYS A 35 23.96 -7.79 0.12
C CYS A 35 24.96 -8.32 1.17
N ALA A 36 24.66 -8.24 2.47
CA ALA A 36 25.43 -8.91 3.52
C ALA A 36 24.73 -10.19 3.98
N ARG A 37 25.52 -11.24 4.24
CA ARG A 37 25.03 -12.46 4.88
C ARG A 37 25.27 -12.35 6.38
N VAL A 38 24.19 -12.46 7.14
CA VAL A 38 24.22 -12.31 8.59
C VAL A 38 23.46 -13.44 9.27
N CYS A 39 23.88 -13.79 10.48
CA CYS A 39 23.25 -14.82 11.29
C CYS A 39 22.25 -14.20 12.27
N VAL A 40 21.08 -14.82 12.40
CA VAL A 40 19.97 -14.37 13.24
C VAL A 40 19.61 -15.43 14.28
N ASP A 41 19.46 -15.00 15.53
CA ASP A 41 18.99 -15.89 16.59
C ASP A 41 17.50 -16.20 16.38
N ILE A 42 17.16 -17.48 16.26
CA ILE A 42 15.79 -17.94 15.91
C ILE A 42 14.79 -17.57 17.00
N ALA A 43 15.20 -17.63 18.28
CA ALA A 43 14.31 -17.43 19.41
C ALA A 43 13.95 -15.96 19.63
N THR A 44 14.88 -15.05 19.32
CA THR A 44 14.74 -13.62 19.58
C THR A 44 14.54 -12.78 18.32
N GLY A 45 14.92 -13.34 17.17
CA GLY A 45 14.97 -12.66 15.88
C GLY A 45 16.07 -11.62 15.75
N VAL A 46 17.06 -11.63 16.65
CA VAL A 46 18.13 -10.63 16.67
C VAL A 46 19.32 -11.13 15.87
N VAL A 47 19.79 -10.30 14.94
CA VAL A 47 21.03 -10.53 14.20
C VAL A 47 22.21 -10.40 15.15
N TYR A 48 23.06 -11.43 15.21
CA TYR A 48 24.21 -11.47 16.11
C TYR A 48 25.55 -11.34 15.38
N SER A 49 25.55 -11.25 14.05
CA SER A 49 26.78 -11.08 13.25
C SER A 49 26.87 -9.70 12.57
N SER A 50 28.10 -9.22 12.37
CA SER A 50 28.41 -8.00 11.60
C SER A 50 27.90 -8.09 10.16
N PRO A 51 27.48 -6.99 9.51
CA PRO A 51 27.51 -5.59 9.98
C PRO A 51 26.26 -5.13 10.73
N TYR A 52 25.25 -5.99 10.88
CA TYR A 52 23.92 -5.63 11.38
C TYR A 52 23.62 -6.18 12.76
N VAL A 53 24.64 -6.28 13.64
CA VAL A 53 24.45 -6.78 15.01
C VAL A 53 23.38 -5.95 15.73
N GLY A 54 22.40 -6.63 16.32
CA GLY A 54 21.27 -6.02 17.01
C GLY A 54 20.06 -5.71 16.12
N LEU A 55 20.17 -5.85 14.80
CA LEU A 55 19.03 -5.73 13.90
C LEU A 55 17.99 -6.81 14.21
N LYS A 56 16.73 -6.42 14.33
CA LYS A 56 15.63 -7.35 14.58
C LYS A 56 14.91 -7.70 13.30
N ILE A 57 14.72 -9.00 13.13
CA ILE A 57 14.00 -9.65 12.05
C ILE A 57 12.74 -10.27 12.63
N ARG A 58 11.68 -10.27 11.83
CA ARG A 58 10.40 -10.91 12.16
C ARG A 58 9.82 -11.58 10.94
N ASN A 59 8.88 -12.49 11.16
CA ASN A 59 7.99 -12.94 10.11
C ASN A 59 7.20 -11.75 9.57
N LYS A 60 7.17 -11.62 8.24
CA LYS A 60 6.32 -10.63 7.57
C LYS A 60 4.89 -10.94 7.97
N GLU A 61 4.22 -9.97 8.58
CA GLU A 61 2.80 -10.11 8.88
C GLU A 61 2.07 -10.34 7.56
N ALA A 62 1.40 -11.49 7.45
CA ALA A 62 0.56 -11.78 6.31
C ALA A 62 -0.45 -10.64 6.21
N ASN A 63 -0.55 -10.01 5.03
CA ASN A 63 -1.54 -8.98 4.77
C ASN A 63 -2.90 -9.49 5.30
N PRO A 64 -3.52 -8.82 6.28
CA PRO A 64 -4.77 -9.28 6.88
C PRO A 64 -5.84 -9.59 5.82
N ARG A 65 -5.82 -8.86 4.69
CA ARG A 65 -6.70 -9.10 3.54
C ARG A 65 -6.35 -10.37 2.77
N ALA A 66 -5.06 -10.70 2.60
CA ALA A 66 -4.65 -11.95 1.95
C ALA A 66 -5.09 -13.17 2.77
N LYS A 67 -4.93 -13.10 4.11
CA LYS A 67 -5.42 -14.13 5.02
C LYS A 67 -6.94 -14.26 4.98
N LEU A 68 -7.66 -13.13 4.92
CA LEU A 68 -9.11 -13.12 4.77
C LEU A 68 -9.55 -13.72 3.43
N ARG A 69 -8.84 -13.40 2.34
CA ARG A 69 -9.11 -13.93 0.99
C ARG A 69 -8.96 -15.45 0.95
N GLU A 70 -7.87 -15.99 1.49
CA GLU A 70 -7.66 -17.44 1.61
C GLU A 70 -8.78 -18.13 2.41
N GLN A 71 -9.23 -17.51 3.51
CA GLN A 71 -10.36 -18.02 4.29
C GLN A 71 -11.67 -18.02 3.50
N ILE A 72 -11.93 -16.96 2.72
CA ILE A 72 -13.13 -16.86 1.89
C ILE A 72 -13.08 -17.85 0.72
N GLU A 73 -11.92 -18.05 0.09
CA GLU A 73 -11.74 -19.05 -0.96
C GLU A 73 -11.95 -20.48 -0.42
N SER A 74 -11.37 -20.79 0.74
CA SER A 74 -11.62 -22.07 1.40
C SER A 74 -13.09 -22.26 1.77
N ALA A 75 -13.78 -21.19 2.19
CA ALA A 75 -15.22 -21.22 2.44
C ALA A 75 -16.05 -21.35 1.15
N ALA A 76 -15.58 -20.77 0.03
CA ALA A 76 -16.19 -20.92 -1.30
C ALA A 76 -16.17 -22.37 -1.77
N ASP A 77 -15.02 -23.03 -1.63
CA ASP A 77 -14.84 -24.43 -1.99
C ASP A 77 -15.70 -25.35 -1.12
N ALA A 78 -15.77 -25.07 0.18
CA ALA A 78 -16.67 -25.78 1.09
C ALA A 78 -18.15 -25.53 0.75
N TYR A 79 -18.53 -24.29 0.44
CA TYR A 79 -19.90 -23.93 0.05
C TYR A 79 -20.33 -24.66 -1.23
N CYS A 80 -19.44 -24.77 -2.23
CA CYS A 80 -19.71 -25.56 -3.44
C CYS A 80 -19.93 -27.06 -3.16
N GLN A 81 -19.45 -27.59 -2.02
CA GLN A 81 -19.70 -28.97 -1.59
C GLN A 81 -21.02 -29.14 -0.81
N PHE A 82 -21.59 -28.05 -0.28
CA PHE A 82 -22.78 -28.04 0.59
C PHE A 82 -24.09 -27.69 -0.11
N ASP A 83 -24.09 -27.54 -1.44
CA ASP A 83 -25.31 -27.31 -2.20
C ASP A 83 -26.20 -28.55 -2.15
N ASN A 84 -27.10 -28.58 -1.15
CA ASN A 84 -28.42 -29.22 -1.16
C ASN A 84 -29.21 -28.79 0.11
N GLY A 85 -29.82 -27.59 0.07
CA GLY A 85 -31.18 -27.41 0.61
C GLY A 85 -31.41 -26.87 2.03
N LEU A 86 -30.40 -26.48 2.82
CA LEU A 86 -30.63 -26.14 4.24
C LEU A 86 -30.67 -24.64 4.61
N ILE A 87 -30.51 -23.72 3.66
CA ILE A 87 -30.31 -22.29 3.97
C ILE A 87 -31.54 -21.41 3.68
N SER A 88 -32.75 -21.98 3.64
CA SER A 88 -34.00 -21.19 3.65
C SER A 88 -34.38 -20.68 5.04
N ASP A 89 -33.76 -21.22 6.11
CA ASP A 89 -34.36 -21.13 7.45
C ASP A 89 -33.60 -20.19 8.41
N MET A 90 -32.49 -19.59 7.98
CA MET A 90 -31.68 -18.71 8.83
C MET A 90 -32.29 -17.30 8.89
N LYS A 91 -33.13 -17.04 9.91
CA LYS A 91 -33.66 -15.71 10.22
C LYS A 91 -32.53 -14.80 10.68
N CYS A 92 -32.10 -13.88 9.82
CA CYS A 92 -31.09 -12.88 10.14
C CYS A 92 -31.74 -11.50 10.23
N GLY A 93 -32.30 -11.18 11.41
CA GLY A 93 -32.69 -9.83 11.82
C GLY A 93 -33.44 -8.96 10.79
N ASP A 94 -33.25 -7.64 10.92
CA ASP A 94 -33.83 -6.61 10.03
C ASP A 94 -33.02 -6.41 8.72
N LEU A 95 -31.99 -7.22 8.49
CA LEU A 95 -31.23 -7.17 7.25
C LEU A 95 -32.11 -7.70 6.12
N SER A 96 -32.21 -6.94 5.03
CA SER A 96 -32.99 -7.38 3.87
C SER A 96 -32.48 -8.76 3.40
N HIS A 97 -33.43 -9.64 3.11
CA HIS A 97 -33.16 -10.99 2.62
C HIS A 97 -32.21 -10.98 1.41
N GLU A 98 -32.31 -9.95 0.58
CA GLU A 98 -31.49 -9.73 -0.62
C GLU A 98 -30.01 -9.53 -0.28
N TYR A 99 -29.69 -8.67 0.69
CA TYR A 99 -28.31 -8.46 1.15
C TYR A 99 -27.68 -9.72 1.73
N LEU A 100 -28.48 -10.52 2.43
CA LEU A 100 -28.01 -11.76 3.03
C LEU A 100 -27.73 -12.85 1.99
N LEU A 101 -28.53 -12.93 0.93
CA LEU A 101 -28.24 -13.82 -0.20
C LEU A 101 -26.95 -13.38 -0.90
N PHE A 102 -26.77 -12.08 -1.12
CA PHE A 102 -25.59 -11.54 -1.78
C PHE A 102 -24.29 -11.86 -1.03
N VAL A 103 -24.21 -11.57 0.28
CA VAL A 103 -22.99 -11.82 1.09
C VAL A 103 -22.77 -13.30 1.40
N LYS A 104 -23.83 -14.13 1.31
CA LYS A 104 -23.71 -15.59 1.54
C LYS A 104 -22.90 -16.28 0.47
N GLU A 105 -22.94 -15.80 -0.77
CA GLU A 105 -22.13 -16.36 -1.84
C GLU A 105 -20.69 -15.88 -1.70
N PRO A 106 -19.72 -16.75 -1.40
CA PRO A 106 -18.34 -16.33 -1.14
C PRO A 106 -17.71 -15.63 -2.36
N LYS A 107 -18.18 -15.95 -3.57
CA LYS A 107 -17.78 -15.29 -4.82
C LYS A 107 -18.09 -13.79 -4.85
N ASN A 108 -19.24 -13.38 -4.30
CA ASN A 108 -19.62 -11.96 -4.25
C ASN A 108 -18.74 -11.19 -3.27
N VAL A 109 -18.35 -11.83 -2.16
CA VAL A 109 -17.41 -11.24 -1.19
C VAL A 109 -16.00 -11.11 -1.79
N LEU A 110 -15.55 -12.10 -2.58
CA LEU A 110 -14.28 -12.01 -3.32
C LEU A 110 -14.29 -10.85 -4.33
N ALA A 111 -15.37 -10.69 -5.10
CA ALA A 111 -15.49 -9.59 -6.05
C ALA A 111 -15.40 -8.21 -5.35
N LEU A 112 -16.04 -8.03 -4.20
CA LEU A 112 -15.92 -6.81 -3.41
C LEU A 112 -14.48 -6.57 -2.90
N LEU A 113 -13.76 -7.63 -2.53
CA LEU A 113 -12.36 -7.51 -2.12
C LEU A 113 -11.48 -7.07 -3.28
N ASP A 114 -11.66 -7.65 -4.47
CA ASP A 114 -10.92 -7.29 -5.68
C ASP A 114 -11.19 -5.84 -6.10
N GLU A 115 -12.45 -5.39 -6.05
CA GLU A 115 -12.82 -3.99 -6.32
C GLU A 115 -12.17 -3.01 -5.33
N LEU A 116 -12.16 -3.36 -4.04
CA LEU A 116 -11.56 -2.51 -3.01
C LEU A 116 -10.03 -2.45 -3.16
N GLU A 117 -9.37 -3.56 -3.47
CA GLU A 117 -7.93 -3.58 -3.76
C GLU A 117 -7.59 -2.76 -5.02
N ALA A 118 -8.41 -2.85 -6.08
CA ALA A 118 -8.25 -2.03 -7.27
C ALA A 118 -8.42 -0.53 -6.97
N ALA A 119 -9.37 -0.16 -6.11
CA ALA A 119 -9.57 1.21 -5.68
C ALA A 119 -8.37 1.74 -4.86
N GLU A 120 -7.87 0.94 -3.90
CA GLU A 120 -6.69 1.28 -3.10
C GLU A 120 -5.45 1.46 -3.97
N ASN A 121 -5.20 0.56 -4.92
CA ASN A 121 -4.08 0.67 -5.85
C ASN A 121 -4.16 1.94 -6.70
N ARG A 122 -5.37 2.29 -7.19
CA ARG A 122 -5.59 3.55 -7.91
C ARG A 122 -5.37 4.78 -7.02
N MET A 123 -5.77 4.73 -5.75
CA MET A 123 -5.50 5.82 -4.80
C MET A 123 -3.99 5.99 -4.57
N ALA A 124 -3.28 4.89 -4.30
CA ALA A 124 -1.83 4.92 -4.10
C ALA A 124 -1.08 5.43 -5.35
N GLU A 125 -1.51 5.04 -6.55
CA GLU A 125 -0.98 5.58 -7.81
C GLU A 125 -1.21 7.09 -7.92
N LEU A 126 -2.41 7.56 -7.61
CA LEU A 126 -2.76 8.98 -7.65
C LEU A 126 -1.99 9.79 -6.57
N GLU A 127 -1.78 9.24 -5.39
CA GLU A 127 -1.02 9.87 -4.29
C GLU A 127 0.48 9.89 -4.58
N ALA A 128 1.03 8.87 -5.25
CA ALA A 128 2.43 8.83 -5.67
C ALA A 128 2.72 9.73 -6.88
N ARG A 129 1.69 10.20 -7.59
CA ARG A 129 1.86 11.02 -8.78
C ARG A 129 2.41 12.39 -8.40
N THR A 130 3.63 12.66 -8.86
CA THR A 130 4.27 13.97 -8.76
C THR A 130 4.08 14.75 -10.06
N VAL A 131 3.85 16.06 -9.95
CA VAL A 131 3.81 16.94 -11.11
C VAL A 131 5.06 17.79 -11.13
N THR A 132 5.78 17.77 -12.25
CA THR A 132 6.89 18.68 -12.49
C THR A 132 6.34 19.97 -13.07
N LEU A 133 6.44 21.05 -12.30
CA LEU A 133 6.12 22.38 -12.79
C LEU A 133 7.31 22.99 -13.55
N PRO A 134 7.05 23.95 -14.47
CA PRO A 134 8.10 24.77 -15.07
C PRO A 134 9.02 25.40 -14.02
N ALA A 135 10.29 25.60 -14.38
CA ALA A 135 11.28 26.20 -13.49
C ALA A 135 10.87 27.60 -13.05
N ASP A 136 11.20 27.94 -11.79
CA ASP A 136 10.91 29.26 -11.24
C ASP A 136 11.67 30.35 -12.01
N ARG A 137 11.01 31.49 -12.19
CA ARG A 137 11.59 32.69 -12.81
C ARG A 137 11.58 33.80 -11.78
N SER A 138 12.73 34.48 -11.65
CA SER A 138 12.90 35.59 -10.72
C SER A 138 11.79 36.63 -10.85
N ALA A 139 11.29 37.07 -9.70
CA ALA A 139 10.29 38.12 -9.65
C ALA A 139 10.89 39.49 -10.06
N GLU A 140 10.04 40.43 -10.46
CA GLU A 140 10.43 41.80 -10.81
C GLU A 140 11.24 42.48 -9.72
N SER A 141 10.90 42.19 -8.45
CA SER A 141 11.57 42.68 -7.25
C SER A 141 12.96 42.08 -7.02
N GLU A 142 13.34 41.04 -7.76
CA GLU A 142 14.59 40.30 -7.59
C GLU A 142 15.64 40.62 -8.67
N VAL A 143 15.31 41.45 -9.67
CA VAL A 143 16.19 41.82 -10.78
C VAL A 143 16.61 43.29 -10.65
N SER A 144 17.91 43.55 -10.44
CA SER A 144 18.43 44.89 -10.09
C SER A 144 18.43 45.91 -11.24
N ASP A 145 18.42 45.47 -12.50
CA ASP A 145 18.68 46.30 -13.68
C ASP A 145 17.45 46.42 -14.59
N TYR A 146 16.30 46.78 -14.01
CA TYR A 146 14.99 46.65 -14.65
C TYR A 146 14.50 47.91 -15.40
N ASP A 147 14.02 47.75 -16.64
CA ASP A 147 13.54 48.81 -17.57
C ASP A 147 12.00 48.80 -17.79
N GLY A 148 11.23 48.05 -17.00
CA GLY A 148 9.76 48.19 -16.93
C GLY A 148 8.93 47.73 -18.14
N THR A 149 9.53 47.34 -19.27
CA THR A 149 8.80 47.17 -20.55
C THR A 149 8.55 45.72 -20.99
N GLU A 150 9.29 44.73 -20.48
CA GLU A 150 9.19 43.31 -20.91
C GLU A 150 8.20 42.46 -20.09
N PHE A 151 7.85 42.85 -18.86
CA PHE A 151 7.22 41.95 -17.89
C PHE A 151 5.70 41.80 -18.05
N TYR A 152 4.99 42.79 -18.61
CA TYR A 152 3.53 42.68 -18.79
C TYR A 152 3.11 41.65 -19.85
N ARG A 153 4.01 41.23 -20.74
CA ARG A 153 3.74 40.20 -21.77
C ARG A 153 4.37 38.84 -21.45
N ALA A 154 5.49 38.81 -20.72
CA ALA A 154 6.25 37.59 -20.41
C ALA A 154 6.33 37.23 -18.91
N GLY A 155 5.70 38.01 -18.03
CA GLY A 155 5.76 37.89 -16.57
C GLY A 155 4.71 36.97 -15.93
N TRP A 156 4.20 37.35 -14.76
CA TRP A 156 3.36 36.52 -13.86
C TRP A 156 2.20 35.77 -14.53
N ASN A 157 1.54 36.38 -15.52
CA ASN A 157 0.44 35.75 -16.27
C ASN A 157 0.90 34.59 -17.17
N ALA A 158 2.10 34.68 -17.75
CA ALA A 158 2.68 33.60 -18.55
C ALA A 158 3.07 32.40 -17.68
N ARG A 159 3.52 32.65 -16.44
CA ARG A 159 3.80 31.60 -15.45
C ARG A 159 2.53 30.88 -15.01
N GLY A 160 1.51 31.61 -14.57
CA GLY A 160 0.23 30.99 -14.18
C GLY A 160 -0.42 30.20 -15.32
N LYS A 161 -0.21 30.61 -16.58
CA LYS A 161 -0.61 29.82 -17.75
C LYS A 161 0.22 28.54 -17.89
N ALA A 162 1.54 28.63 -17.81
CA ALA A 162 2.44 27.47 -17.93
C ALA A 162 2.22 26.43 -16.83
N ASP A 163 1.97 26.87 -15.59
CA ASP A 163 1.66 25.99 -14.46
C ASP A 163 0.32 25.28 -14.66
N ARG A 164 -0.72 26.00 -15.12
CA ARG A 164 -2.01 25.38 -15.48
C ARG A 164 -1.89 24.41 -16.63
N ASP A 165 -1.10 24.73 -17.66
CA ASP A 165 -0.88 23.85 -18.80
C ASP A 165 -0.13 22.57 -18.36
N ALA A 166 0.86 22.68 -17.47
CA ALA A 166 1.58 21.54 -16.91
C ALA A 166 0.67 20.65 -16.03
N LEU A 167 -0.16 21.26 -15.19
CA LEU A 167 -1.15 20.55 -14.38
C LEU A 167 -2.21 19.86 -15.26
N ALA A 168 -2.69 20.54 -16.31
CA ALA A 168 -3.64 19.97 -17.27
C ALA A 168 -3.03 18.81 -18.07
N ALA A 169 -1.76 18.92 -18.48
CA ALA A 169 -1.02 17.83 -19.12
C ALA A 169 -0.85 16.61 -18.19
N ALA A 170 -0.76 16.84 -16.87
CA ALA A 170 -0.80 15.80 -15.85
C ALA A 170 -2.23 15.31 -15.51
N GLY A 171 -3.26 15.83 -16.20
CA GLY A 171 -4.66 15.48 -15.98
C GLY A 171 -5.25 16.03 -14.68
N ILE A 172 -4.71 17.13 -14.15
CA ILE A 172 -5.20 17.82 -12.95
C ILE A 172 -5.99 19.05 -13.36
N GLY A 173 -7.28 19.07 -13.01
CA GLY A 173 -8.15 20.23 -13.19
C GLY A 173 -7.98 21.22 -12.03
N VAL A 174 -7.58 22.45 -12.33
CA VAL A 174 -7.51 23.55 -11.36
C VAL A 174 -8.77 24.41 -11.50
N LYS A 175 -9.55 24.57 -10.43
CA LYS A 175 -10.64 25.56 -10.39
C LYS A 175 -10.05 26.93 -10.06
N GLY A 176 -10.44 27.95 -10.83
CA GLY A 176 -10.21 29.33 -10.42
C GLY A 176 -11.15 29.71 -9.27
N GLU A 177 -10.71 30.66 -8.43
CA GLU A 177 -11.60 31.35 -7.49
C GLU A 177 -12.57 32.29 -8.23
#